data_AF-A0A919LEF7-F1
#
_entry.id   AF-A0A919LEF7-F1
#
_cell.length_a   1.000
_cell.length_b   1.000
_cell.length_c   1.000
_cell.angle_alpha   90.00
_cell.angle_beta   90.00
_cell.angle_gamma   90.00
#
_symmetry.space_group_name_H-M   'P 1'
#
loop_
_entity.id
_entity.type
_entity.pdbx_description
1 polymer ?
#
loop_
_entity_poly.entity_id
_entity_poly.type
_entity_poly.pdbx_seq_one_letter_code
_entity_poly.pdbx_strand_id
1 'polypeptide(L)'
;MSTDVPSFEDFVRPLLGDTVDPVLAATPLNRLRAGDYAVLAWLDDVQSRCPAHVEAALVAQWDTASLRDVYTLLHADADTPGVQPS
;
A
#
# COMPACT_ATOMS: atom_id res chain seq x y z
N MET A 1 -21.32 -9.65 2.18
CA MET A 1 -20.89 -8.25 2.36
C MET A 1 -19.80 -8.04 1.34
N SER A 2 -20.04 -7.22 0.31
CA SER A 2 -19.02 -6.95 -0.71
C SER A 2 -17.87 -6.22 -0.03
N THR A 3 -16.77 -6.92 0.20
CA THR A 3 -15.47 -6.30 0.50
C THR A 3 -15.01 -5.67 -0.80
N ASP A 4 -15.53 -4.49 -1.09
CA ASP A 4 -15.09 -3.67 -2.22
C ASP A 4 -13.69 -3.19 -1.86
N VAL A 5 -12.69 -3.94 -2.34
CA VAL A 5 -11.28 -3.55 -2.23
C VAL A 5 -11.16 -2.23 -2.99
N PRO A 6 -10.74 -1.13 -2.34
CA PRO A 6 -10.66 0.17 -3.01
C PRO A 6 -9.70 0.06 -4.18
N SER A 7 -9.96 0.78 -5.27
CA SER A 7 -9.03 0.82 -6.39
C SER A 7 -7.67 1.38 -5.94
N PHE A 8 -6.59 1.04 -6.64
CA PHE A 8 -5.29 1.65 -6.38
C PHE A 8 -5.35 3.17 -6.42
N GLU A 9 -6.16 3.74 -7.32
CA GLU A 9 -6.35 5.18 -7.48
C GLU A 9 -7.02 5.79 -6.25
N ASP A 10 -8.10 5.17 -5.74
CA ASP A 10 -8.77 5.62 -4.50
C ASP A 10 -7.85 5.49 -3.28
N PHE A 11 -7.02 4.44 -3.25
CA PHE A 11 -6.06 4.19 -2.18
C PHE A 11 -4.98 5.27 -2.09
N VAL A 12 -4.42 5.71 -3.23
CA VAL A 12 -3.37 6.74 -3.27
C VAL A 12 -3.91 8.17 -3.42
N ARG A 13 -5.21 8.36 -3.69
CA ARG A 13 -5.86 9.68 -3.78
C ARG A 13 -5.53 10.64 -2.63
N PRO A 14 -5.52 10.24 -1.34
CA PRO A 14 -5.14 11.16 -0.26
C PRO A 14 -3.69 11.65 -0.34
N LEU A 15 -2.81 10.95 -1.06
CA LEU A 15 -1.41 11.31 -1.27
C LEU A 15 -1.20 12.08 -2.58
N LEU A 16 -1.82 11.63 -3.67
CA LEU A 16 -1.54 12.07 -5.03
C LEU A 16 -2.61 13.00 -5.61
N GLY A 17 -3.74 13.18 -4.91
CA GLY A 17 -4.91 13.87 -5.42
C GLY A 17 -5.58 13.11 -6.57
N ASP A 18 -6.32 13.82 -7.42
CA ASP A 18 -7.05 13.21 -8.55
C ASP A 18 -6.15 12.78 -9.73
N THR A 19 -4.87 13.15 -9.72
CA THR A 19 -3.91 12.75 -10.77
C THR A 19 -2.92 11.75 -10.22
N VAL A 20 -3.20 10.45 -10.45
CA VAL A 20 -2.24 9.39 -10.12
C VAL A 20 -1.11 9.43 -11.14
N ASP A 21 0.03 9.99 -10.75
CA ASP A 21 1.25 9.93 -11.56
C ASP A 21 1.81 8.49 -11.54
N PRO A 22 1.83 7.78 -12.68
CA PRO A 22 2.30 6.40 -12.73
C PRO A 22 3.80 6.27 -12.43
N VAL A 23 4.58 7.33 -12.63
CA VAL A 23 6.00 7.37 -12.30
C VAL A 23 6.17 7.43 -10.78
N LEU A 24 5.34 8.22 -10.11
CA LEU A 24 5.36 8.34 -8.65
C LEU A 24 4.85 7.06 -7.97
N ALA A 25 3.82 6.44 -8.52
CA ALA A 25 3.28 5.16 -8.05
C ALA A 25 4.30 4.00 -8.08
N ALA A 26 5.26 4.06 -9.00
CA ALA A 26 6.36 3.09 -9.14
C ALA A 26 7.66 3.54 -8.45
N THR A 27 7.70 4.75 -7.89
CA THR A 27 8.88 5.27 -7.21
C THR A 27 8.99 4.62 -5.83
N PRO A 28 10.17 4.11 -5.43
CA PRO A 28 10.38 3.58 -4.09
C PRO A 28 10.14 4.63 -3.01
N LEU A 29 9.57 4.23 -1.88
CA LEU A 29 9.22 5.12 -0.75
C LEU A 29 10.45 5.90 -0.25
N ASN A 30 11.64 5.29 -0.22
CA ASN A 30 12.88 5.97 0.18
C ASN A 30 13.39 7.02 -0.82
N ARG A 31 12.88 7.02 -2.06
CA ARG A 31 13.24 7.97 -3.12
C ARG A 31 12.21 9.08 -3.30
N LEU A 32 11.04 8.95 -2.66
CA LEU A 32 10.14 10.09 -2.48
C LEU A 32 10.89 11.19 -1.73
N ARG A 33 10.62 12.46 -2.06
CA ARG A 33 11.32 13.57 -1.41
C ARG A 33 11.09 13.46 0.10
N ALA A 34 12.18 13.45 0.86
CA ALA A 34 12.25 13.11 2.29
C ALA A 34 11.48 14.06 3.26
N GLY A 35 10.53 14.85 2.76
CA GLY A 35 9.77 15.86 3.51
C GLY A 35 8.28 15.59 3.65
N ASP A 36 7.73 14.55 3.01
CA ASP A 36 6.29 14.28 3.08
C ASP A 36 5.94 13.48 4.33
N TYR A 37 5.84 14.18 5.45
CA TYR A 37 5.14 13.71 6.66
C TYR A 37 3.75 13.14 6.33
N ALA A 38 3.14 13.56 5.22
CA ALA A 38 1.89 13.00 4.70
C ALA A 38 2.00 11.51 4.35
N VAL A 39 3.11 11.05 3.74
CA VAL A 39 3.33 9.63 3.41
C VAL A 39 3.49 8.80 4.68
N LEU A 40 4.25 9.32 5.65
CA LEU A 40 4.45 8.64 6.94
C LEU A 40 3.14 8.58 7.76
N ALA A 41 2.40 9.68 7.84
CA ALA A 41 1.11 9.73 8.55
C ALA A 41 0.05 8.85 7.88
N TRP A 42 0.06 8.78 6.55
CA TRP A 42 -0.82 7.88 5.82
C TRP A 42 -0.42 6.41 6.01
N LEU A 43 0.88 6.09 5.97
CA LEU A 43 1.37 4.74 6.26
C LEU A 43 1.02 4.31 7.69
N ASP A 44 1.08 5.21 8.67
CA ASP A 44 0.67 4.95 10.06
C ASP A 44 -0.84 4.66 10.18
N ASP A 45 -1.71 5.44 9.53
CA ASP A 45 -3.17 5.16 9.49
C ASP A 45 -3.45 3.81 8.82
N VAL A 46 -2.76 3.50 7.73
CA VAL A 46 -2.86 2.22 7.02
C VAL A 46 -2.37 1.06 7.91
N GLN A 47 -1.23 1.22 8.59
CA GLN A 47 -0.64 0.24 9.48
C GLN A 47 -1.53 -0.06 10.68
N SER A 48 -2.29 0.93 11.19
CA SER A 48 -3.24 0.74 12.28
C SER A 48 -4.34 -0.31 12.00
N ARG A 49 -4.56 -0.64 10.72
CA ARG A 49 -5.57 -1.60 10.26
C ARG A 49 -4.95 -2.85 9.61
N CYS A 50 -3.63 -2.96 9.66
CA CYS A 50 -2.86 -3.95 8.94
C CYS A 50 -2.61 -5.20 9.80
N PRO A 51 -2.74 -6.43 9.25
CA PRO A 51 -2.29 -7.64 9.94
C PRO A 51 -0.79 -7.57 10.24
N ALA A 52 -0.35 -8.14 11.37
CA ALA A 52 1.05 -8.12 11.80
C ALA A 52 2.02 -8.78 10.78
N HIS A 53 1.57 -9.77 10.02
CA HIS A 53 2.39 -10.40 8.97
C HIS A 53 2.62 -9.49 7.76
N VAL A 54 1.61 -8.68 7.41
CA VAL A 54 1.71 -7.69 6.33
C VAL A 54 2.55 -6.49 6.78
N GLU A 55 2.40 -6.06 8.03
CA GLU A 55 3.24 -5.02 8.63
C GLU A 55 4.72 -5.42 8.61
N ALA A 56 5.04 -6.64 9.05
CA ALA A 56 6.41 -7.16 9.01
C ALA A 56 6.96 -7.22 7.57
N ALA A 57 6.13 -7.62 6.60
CA ALA A 57 6.51 -7.64 5.19
C ALA A 57 6.77 -6.23 4.64
N LEU A 58 5.96 -5.24 5.01
CA LEU A 58 6.12 -3.86 4.59
C LEU A 58 7.40 -3.24 5.17
N VAL A 59 7.66 -3.44 6.46
CA VAL A 59 8.89 -2.98 7.13
C VAL A 59 10.13 -3.61 6.49
N ALA A 60 10.08 -4.91 6.16
CA ALA A 60 11.21 -5.63 5.55
C ALA A 60 11.59 -5.11 4.16
N GLN A 61 10.68 -4.47 3.45
CA GLN A 61 10.90 -3.95 2.10
C GLN A 61 10.74 -2.43 2.00
N TRP A 62 10.69 -1.71 3.12
CA TRP A 62 10.40 -0.27 3.18
C TRP A 62 11.31 0.57 2.29
N ASP A 63 12.58 0.17 2.14
CA ASP A 63 13.58 0.85 1.33
C ASP A 63 13.40 0.63 -0.18
N THR A 64 12.61 -0.35 -0.59
CA THR A 64 12.37 -0.69 -2.01
C THR A 64 10.90 -0.65 -2.41
N ALA A 65 9.99 -0.68 -1.45
CA ALA A 65 8.54 -0.68 -1.66
C ALA A 65 8.12 0.55 -2.45
N SER A 66 7.25 0.36 -3.44
CA SER A 66 6.48 1.42 -4.06
C SER A 66 5.07 1.50 -3.46
N LEU A 67 4.32 2.58 -3.75
CA LEU A 67 2.91 2.67 -3.33
C LEU A 67 2.07 1.50 -3.86
N ARG A 68 2.41 0.98 -5.05
CA ARG A 68 1.75 -0.19 -5.64
C ARG A 68 2.08 -1.48 -4.89
N ASP A 69 3.31 -1.65 -4.41
CA ASP A 69 3.69 -2.79 -3.58
C ASP A 69 2.98 -2.75 -2.24
N VAL A 70 2.91 -1.56 -1.62
CA VAL A 70 2.15 -1.34 -0.38
C VAL A 70 0.67 -1.70 -0.56
N TYR A 71 0.03 -1.18 -1.62
CA TYR A 71 -1.35 -1.53 -1.98
C TYR A 71 -1.54 -3.03 -2.16
N THR A 72 -0.62 -3.67 -2.89
CA THR A 72 -0.66 -5.11 -3.14
C THR A 72 -0.53 -5.88 -1.84
N LEU A 73 0.39 -5.53 -0.94
CA LEU A 73 0.57 -6.22 0.35
C LEU A 73 -0.67 -6.10 1.25
N LEU A 74 -1.27 -4.93 1.30
CA LEU A 74 -2.44 -4.66 2.13
C LEU A 74 -3.71 -5.36 1.63
N HIS A 75 -3.78 -5.62 0.32
CA HIS A 75 -4.97 -6.16 -0.32
C HIS A 75 -4.73 -7.54 -0.94
N ALA A 76 -3.52 -8.09 -0.85
CA ALA A 76 -3.18 -9.45 -1.29
C ALA A 76 -3.96 -10.50 -0.48
N ASP A 77 -4.25 -10.22 0.80
CA ASP A 77 -5.11 -11.09 1.62
C ASP A 77 -6.58 -11.07 1.15
N ALA A 78 -7.02 -10.03 0.42
CA ALA A 78 -8.36 -9.98 -0.17
C ALA A 78 -8.49 -10.82 -1.46
N ASP A 79 -7.37 -11.19 -2.08
CA ASP A 79 -7.28 -12.08 -3.25
C ASP A 79 -6.58 -13.39 -2.88
N THR A 80 -7.07 -14.08 -1.85
CA THR A 80 -6.91 -15.55 -1.80
C THR A 80 -8.14 -16.21 -2.40
N PRO A 81 -8.20 -16.44 -3.73
CA PRO A 81 -9.09 -17.46 -4.25
C PRO A 81 -8.56 -18.83 -3.80
N GLY A 82 -9.10 -19.32 -2.69
CA GLY A 82 -9.04 -20.73 -2.31
C GLY A 82 -7.64 -21.34 -2.19
N VAL A 83 -7.12 -21.39 -0.97
CA VAL A 83 -6.34 -22.56 -0.56
C VAL A 83 -7.28 -23.77 -0.65
N GLN A 84 -7.27 -24.46 -1.79
CA GLN A 84 -7.80 -25.81 -1.90
C GLN A 84 -6.62 -26.78 -1.72
N PRO A 85 -6.40 -27.33 -0.52
CA PRO A 85 -5.37 -28.35 -0.35
C PRO A 85 -5.80 -29.61 -1.12
N SER A 86 -4.94 -30.09 -2.01
CA SER A 86 -5.03 -31.44 -2.60
C SER A 86 -4.20 -32.41 -1.78
#